data_AF-A0A9D8XXS9-F1
#
_entry.id   AF-A0A9D8XXS9-F1
#
_cell.length_a   1.000
_cell.length_b   1.000
_cell.length_c   1.000
_cell.angle_alpha   90.00
_cell.angle_beta   90.00
_cell.angle_gamma   90.00
#
_symmetry.space_group_name_H-M   'P 1'
#
loop_
_entity.id
_entity.type
_entity.pdbx_description
1 polymer ?
#
loop_
_entity_poly.entity_id
_entity_poly.type
_entity_poly.pdbx_seq_one_letter_code
_entity_poly.pdbx_strand_id
1 'polypeptide(L)'
;MGKIKFANIIFENSLQEDRHSRLFYRGSGQAWKDGETYLLSANSFFDFTTYFNSLSVAKLRLYTTASSFSLHLELRGGKCEIQKGRAGNFSHNGEFEKEEVSVPSSQEWQSFSIPFIPKESDVLLSFALKTHEEKVEVGQCYWELEVEEKEDTRLAIVSTTFKKEAYIQKTIKALKEDFFKDFGNCHLFVIDNGRSLDPSLGDENISIIANPNVGGSGGFARGMLEATKKEGEFTHVLLMDDDVEICPES
;
A
#
# COMPACT_ATOMS: atom_id res chain seq x y z
N MET A 1 5.71 22.23 5.75
CA MET A 1 5.44 20.95 6.43
C MET A 1 3.98 20.60 6.23
N GLY A 2 3.72 19.54 5.48
CA GLY A 2 2.40 19.01 5.19
C GLY A 2 2.25 17.60 5.75
N LYS A 3 1.06 17.30 6.27
CA LYS A 3 0.70 15.93 6.65
C LYS A 3 0.25 15.15 5.43
N ILE A 4 0.76 13.94 5.28
CA ILE A 4 0.35 13.02 4.23
C ILE A 4 -0.12 11.70 4.83
N LYS A 5 -1.22 11.19 4.31
CA LYS A 5 -1.57 9.78 4.43
C LYS A 5 -0.54 9.00 3.61
N PHE A 6 0.27 8.19 4.27
CA PHE A 6 1.41 7.52 3.64
C PHE A 6 1.12 6.08 3.26
N ALA A 7 0.56 5.29 4.19
CA ALA A 7 0.24 3.89 3.92
C ALA A 7 -1.00 3.45 4.71
N ASN A 8 -2.01 2.90 4.04
CA ASN A 8 -3.17 2.27 4.67
C ASN A 8 -2.76 1.04 5.48
N ILE A 9 -3.51 0.77 6.54
CA ILE A 9 -3.44 -0.51 7.23
C ILE A 9 -4.39 -1.49 6.53
N ILE A 10 -3.82 -2.55 5.98
CA ILE A 10 -4.52 -3.59 5.23
C ILE A 10 -4.90 -4.72 6.19
N PHE A 11 -6.17 -5.12 6.21
CA PHE A 11 -6.63 -6.26 7.03
C PHE A 11 -6.80 -7.54 6.20
N GLU A 12 -7.06 -7.40 4.90
CA GLU A 12 -7.14 -8.48 3.93
C GLU A 12 -6.79 -7.96 2.54
N ASN A 13 -6.44 -8.84 1.61
CA ASN A 13 -6.40 -8.49 0.19
C ASN A 13 -7.51 -9.26 -0.52
N SER A 14 -8.45 -8.53 -1.12
CA SER A 14 -9.59 -9.09 -1.87
C SER A 14 -9.18 -10.01 -3.04
N LEU A 15 -7.93 -9.91 -3.51
CA LEU A 15 -7.37 -10.76 -4.56
C LEU A 15 -6.84 -12.10 -4.04
N GLN A 16 -6.65 -12.26 -2.73
CA GLN A 16 -6.07 -13.45 -2.13
C GLN A 16 -7.07 -14.11 -1.18
N GLU A 17 -7.70 -15.20 -1.63
CA GLU A 17 -8.33 -16.17 -0.75
C GLU A 17 -7.29 -16.69 0.26
N ASP A 18 -7.38 -16.21 1.51
CA ASP A 18 -7.01 -16.83 2.81
C ASP A 18 -5.59 -17.43 3.01
N ARG A 19 -4.74 -17.53 1.97
CA ARG A 19 -3.46 -18.26 2.02
C ARG A 19 -2.33 -17.46 2.66
N HIS A 20 -2.46 -16.14 2.74
CA HIS A 20 -1.39 -15.25 3.18
C HIS A 20 -1.85 -14.17 4.17
N SER A 21 -2.90 -14.44 4.96
CA SER A 21 -3.41 -13.50 6.00
C SER A 21 -2.32 -12.94 6.93
N ARG A 22 -1.27 -13.75 7.19
CA ARG A 22 -0.09 -13.37 8.00
C ARG A 22 0.79 -12.25 7.40
N LEU A 23 0.58 -11.89 6.13
CA LEU A 23 1.23 -10.71 5.52
C LEU A 23 0.58 -9.40 5.98
N PHE A 24 -0.67 -9.46 6.46
CA PHE A 24 -1.46 -8.31 6.90
C PHE A 24 -1.44 -8.21 8.43
N TYR A 25 -1.85 -9.25 9.14
CA TYR A 25 -1.77 -9.29 10.60
C TYR A 25 -1.52 -10.70 11.10
N ARG A 26 -1.05 -10.81 12.34
CA ARG A 26 -0.89 -12.08 13.07
C ARG A 26 -1.72 -12.03 14.34
N GLY A 27 -2.13 -13.18 14.85
CA GLY A 27 -2.80 -13.25 16.15
C GLY A 27 -3.93 -14.24 16.18
N SER A 28 -4.81 -14.07 17.17
CA SER A 28 -5.92 -14.99 17.45
C SER A 28 -7.26 -14.56 16.85
N GLY A 29 -7.35 -13.31 16.39
CA GLY A 29 -8.58 -12.73 15.87
C GLY A 29 -8.81 -12.93 14.38
N GLN A 30 -10.01 -12.56 13.94
CA GLN A 30 -10.39 -12.44 12.54
C GLN A 30 -10.90 -11.02 12.29
N ALA A 31 -10.52 -10.47 11.14
CA ALA A 31 -11.05 -9.23 10.60
C ALA A 31 -11.91 -9.55 9.37
N TRP A 32 -13.07 -8.92 9.25
CA TRP A 32 -13.96 -9.07 8.10
C TRP A 32 -14.22 -7.70 7.50
N LYS A 33 -14.12 -7.58 6.18
CA LYS A 33 -14.54 -6.38 5.48
C LYS A 33 -16.07 -6.25 5.47
N ASP A 34 -16.55 -5.05 5.80
CA ASP A 34 -17.96 -4.67 5.75
C ASP A 34 -18.09 -3.33 5.01
N GLY A 35 -18.33 -3.39 3.69
CA GLY A 35 -18.26 -2.21 2.83
C GLY A 35 -16.86 -1.59 2.78
N GLU A 36 -16.71 -0.37 3.30
CA GLU A 36 -15.43 0.36 3.39
C GLU A 36 -14.76 0.23 4.77
N THR A 37 -15.38 -0.47 5.73
CA THR A 37 -14.86 -0.66 7.08
C THR A 37 -14.44 -2.11 7.33
N TYR A 38 -13.79 -2.35 8.47
CA TYR A 38 -13.42 -3.68 8.94
C TYR A 38 -13.98 -3.95 10.32
N LEU A 39 -14.61 -5.11 10.50
CA LEU A 39 -15.08 -5.59 11.79
C LEU A 39 -14.05 -6.56 12.38
N LEU A 40 -13.56 -6.26 13.57
CA LEU A 40 -12.63 -7.09 14.33
C LEU A 40 -13.37 -7.96 15.35
N SER A 41 -12.98 -9.23 15.43
CA SER A 41 -13.50 -10.16 16.43
C SER A 41 -13.24 -9.68 17.87
N ALA A 42 -14.17 -9.98 18.77
CA ALA A 42 -14.01 -9.78 20.21
C ALA A 42 -12.93 -10.73 20.79
N ASN A 43 -12.40 -10.40 21.98
CA ASN A 43 -11.45 -11.18 22.78
C ASN A 43 -10.23 -11.61 21.97
N SER A 44 -9.72 -10.70 21.15
CA SER A 44 -8.74 -11.01 20.11
C SER A 44 -7.54 -10.08 20.17
N PHE A 45 -6.43 -10.58 19.62
CA PHE A 45 -5.20 -9.82 19.47
C PHE A 45 -4.80 -9.81 18.00
N PHE A 46 -4.42 -8.65 17.50
CA PHE A 46 -4.00 -8.39 16.12
C PHE A 46 -2.64 -7.69 16.14
N ASP A 47 -1.59 -8.38 15.74
CA ASP A 47 -0.23 -7.87 15.58
C ASP A 47 0.02 -7.47 14.12
N PHE A 48 0.27 -6.18 13.91
CA PHE A 48 0.54 -5.57 12.60
C PHE A 48 2.04 -5.42 12.31
N THR A 49 2.90 -6.14 13.06
CA THR A 49 4.32 -6.31 12.74
C THR A 49 4.49 -7.29 11.58
N THR A 50 3.96 -6.88 10.43
CA THR A 50 3.82 -7.67 9.22
C THR A 50 4.36 -6.91 8.02
N TYR A 51 4.42 -7.59 6.87
CA TYR A 51 5.07 -7.07 5.68
C TYR A 51 4.39 -5.79 5.17
N PHE A 52 3.06 -5.78 5.08
CA PHE A 52 2.32 -4.62 4.54
C PHE A 52 2.10 -3.51 5.56
N ASN A 53 1.96 -3.84 6.85
CA ASN A 53 1.48 -2.86 7.83
C ASN A 53 2.58 -2.29 8.74
N SER A 54 3.80 -2.83 8.69
CA SER A 54 4.93 -2.22 9.38
C SER A 54 5.48 -1.03 8.60
N LEU A 55 5.76 0.07 9.29
CA LEU A 55 6.35 1.25 8.69
C LEU A 55 7.88 1.14 8.70
N SER A 56 8.52 1.16 7.53
CA SER A 56 9.98 1.10 7.37
C SER A 56 10.68 2.42 7.76
N VAL A 57 10.62 2.79 9.04
CA VAL A 57 11.06 4.10 9.55
C VAL A 57 12.54 4.38 9.30
N ALA A 58 13.42 3.38 9.34
CA ALA A 58 14.83 3.58 9.03
C ALA A 58 15.03 4.05 7.57
N LYS A 59 14.28 3.49 6.61
CA LYS A 59 14.34 3.91 5.21
C LYS A 59 13.74 5.30 5.03
N LEU A 60 12.60 5.58 5.68
CA LEU A 60 11.95 6.90 5.59
C LEU A 60 12.87 8.00 6.12
N ARG A 61 13.51 7.80 7.27
CA ARG A 61 14.46 8.77 7.84
C ARG A 61 15.73 8.94 7.00
N LEU A 62 16.11 7.93 6.22
CA LEU A 62 17.33 7.98 5.39
C LEU A 62 17.09 8.62 4.02
N TYR A 63 15.95 8.33 3.40
CA TYR A 63 15.70 8.66 1.99
C TYR A 63 14.62 9.72 1.76
N THR A 64 13.99 10.23 2.82
CA THR A 64 12.89 11.21 2.70
C THR A 64 13.05 12.36 3.72
N THR A 65 12.18 13.37 3.61
CA THR A 65 12.10 14.50 4.54
C THR A 65 11.11 14.26 5.70
N ALA A 66 10.63 13.02 5.88
CA ALA A 66 9.66 12.69 6.92
C ALA A 66 10.22 12.93 8.33
N SER A 67 9.56 13.80 9.10
CA SER A 67 10.01 14.25 10.43
C SER A 67 9.14 13.74 11.58
N SER A 68 7.88 13.41 11.30
CA SER A 68 6.92 12.91 12.29
C SER A 68 6.16 11.70 11.75
N PHE A 69 5.82 10.78 12.65
CA PHE A 69 5.20 9.49 12.34
C PHE A 69 4.02 9.30 13.29
N SER A 70 2.82 9.07 12.77
CA SER A 70 1.63 8.81 13.57
C SER A 70 0.79 7.70 12.96
N LEU A 71 0.10 6.95 13.81
CA LEU A 71 -0.92 6.00 13.38
C LEU A 71 -2.29 6.66 13.55
N HIS A 72 -3.01 6.83 12.45
CA HIS A 72 -4.39 7.27 12.46
C HIS A 72 -5.32 6.07 12.51
N LEU A 73 -6.32 6.09 13.41
CA LEU A 73 -7.39 5.09 13.47
C LEU A 73 -8.74 5.76 13.71
N GLU A 74 -9.74 5.39 12.91
CA GLU A 74 -11.15 5.64 13.19
C GLU A 74 -11.78 4.36 13.73
N LEU A 75 -12.34 4.42 14.94
CA LEU A 75 -12.84 3.25 15.66
C LEU A 75 -14.23 3.51 16.25
N ARG A 76 -15.06 2.45 16.28
CA ARG A 76 -16.31 2.39 17.06
C ARG A 76 -16.59 0.97 17.54
N GLY A 77 -17.58 0.80 18.39
CA GLY A 77 -17.99 -0.46 19.00
C GLY A 77 -17.38 -0.65 20.39
N GLY A 78 -16.80 -1.83 20.60
CA GLY A 78 -16.20 -2.23 21.87
C GLY A 78 -14.98 -1.41 22.28
N LYS A 79 -14.62 -1.49 23.56
CA LYS A 79 -13.34 -0.98 24.06
C LYS A 79 -12.18 -1.77 23.43
N CYS A 80 -11.05 -1.11 23.19
CA CYS A 80 -9.82 -1.76 22.75
C CYS A 80 -8.57 -1.06 23.26
N GLU A 81 -7.44 -1.76 23.16
CA GLU A 81 -6.12 -1.27 23.55
C GLU A 81 -5.20 -1.28 22.32
N ILE A 82 -4.49 -0.17 22.09
CA ILE A 82 -3.45 -0.08 21.05
C ILE A 82 -2.08 -0.10 21.71
N GLN A 83 -1.26 -1.07 21.33
CA GLN A 83 0.14 -1.20 21.75
C GLN A 83 1.07 -0.74 20.64
N LYS A 84 1.97 0.20 20.95
CA LYS A 84 3.00 0.63 19.99
C LYS A 84 4.07 -0.45 19.88
N GLY A 85 4.38 -0.84 18.65
CA GLY A 85 5.39 -1.84 18.32
C GLY A 85 6.59 -1.22 17.60
N ARG A 86 7.74 -1.90 17.71
CA ARG A 86 8.99 -1.55 17.02
C ARG A 86 9.82 -2.80 16.73
N ALA A 87 10.70 -2.75 15.75
CA ALA A 87 11.70 -3.80 15.52
C ALA A 87 13.02 -3.20 15.04
N GLY A 88 14.15 -3.74 15.53
CA GLY A 88 15.50 -3.37 15.13
C GLY A 88 16.15 -4.41 14.20
N ASN A 89 17.40 -4.15 13.81
CA ASN A 89 18.15 -4.99 12.85
C ASN A 89 18.28 -6.48 13.26
N PHE A 90 18.28 -6.77 14.56
CA PHE A 90 18.47 -8.12 15.10
C PHE A 90 17.22 -8.65 15.81
N SER A 91 16.10 -7.94 15.71
CA SER A 91 14.85 -8.37 16.33
C SER A 91 14.25 -9.53 15.52
N HIS A 92 13.99 -10.66 16.19
CA HIS A 92 13.29 -11.78 15.57
C HIS A 92 11.76 -11.56 15.49
N ASN A 93 11.22 -10.74 16.39
CA ASN A 93 9.81 -10.37 16.50
C ASN A 93 9.67 -8.88 16.79
N GLY A 94 8.46 -8.34 16.63
CA GLY A 94 8.13 -6.99 17.12
C GLY A 94 8.23 -6.91 18.64
N GLU A 95 8.75 -5.79 19.12
CA GLU A 95 8.82 -5.42 20.53
C GLU A 95 7.73 -4.40 20.81
N PHE A 96 6.84 -4.70 21.75
CA PHE A 96 5.75 -3.80 22.14
C PHE A 96 6.08 -3.01 23.39
N GLU A 97 5.65 -1.75 23.41
CA GLU A 97 5.68 -0.94 24.61
C GLU A 97 4.73 -1.49 25.67
N LYS A 98 5.09 -1.30 26.95
CA LYS A 98 4.24 -1.72 28.08
C LYS A 98 3.02 -0.82 28.28
N GLU A 99 3.14 0.43 27.87
CA GLU A 99 2.04 1.39 27.96
C GLU A 99 1.14 1.23 26.73
N GLU A 100 -0.16 1.15 27.00
CA GLU A 100 -1.18 0.94 25.99
C GLU A 100 -2.05 2.18 25.90
N VAL A 101 -2.46 2.52 24.68
CA VAL A 101 -3.46 3.57 24.46
C VAL A 101 -4.84 2.93 24.57
N SER A 102 -5.57 3.26 25.63
CA SER A 102 -6.93 2.76 25.83
C SER A 102 -7.92 3.56 24.99
N VAL A 103 -8.75 2.85 24.22
CA VAL A 103 -9.85 3.37 23.42
C VAL A 103 -11.15 2.94 24.09
N PRO A 104 -12.00 3.88 24.54
CA PRO A 104 -13.26 3.55 25.19
C PRO A 104 -14.25 2.95 24.19
N SER A 105 -15.25 2.20 24.69
CA SER A 105 -16.36 1.78 23.85
C SER A 105 -17.23 2.99 23.46
N SER A 106 -17.67 3.02 22.22
CA SER A 106 -18.50 4.10 21.66
C SER A 106 -19.28 3.60 20.47
N GLN A 107 -20.57 3.93 20.37
CA GLN A 107 -21.34 3.64 19.15
C GLN A 107 -21.08 4.65 18.04
N GLU A 108 -20.60 5.85 18.40
CA GLU A 108 -20.17 6.88 17.47
C GLU A 108 -18.71 6.66 17.06
N TRP A 109 -18.36 7.07 15.85
CA TRP A 109 -16.99 7.04 15.35
C TRP A 109 -16.08 7.97 16.15
N GLN A 110 -14.95 7.43 16.59
CA GLN A 110 -13.90 8.17 17.28
C GLN A 110 -12.61 8.11 16.46
N SER A 111 -11.98 9.28 16.27
CA SER A 111 -10.73 9.40 15.51
C SER A 111 -9.55 9.61 16.46
N PHE A 112 -8.53 8.79 16.31
CA PHE A 112 -7.32 8.80 17.11
C PHE A 112 -6.10 9.00 16.21
N SER A 113 -5.17 9.85 16.66
CA SER A 113 -3.86 10.02 16.03
C SER A 113 -2.79 9.73 17.08
N ILE A 114 -2.19 8.55 17.00
CA ILE A 114 -1.23 8.06 17.99
C ILE A 114 0.19 8.37 17.49
N PRO A 115 0.95 9.28 18.15
CA PRO A 115 2.29 9.63 17.71
C PRO A 115 3.30 8.54 18.06
N PHE A 116 4.26 8.31 17.16
CA PHE A 116 5.41 7.45 17.36
C PHE A 116 6.69 8.28 17.40
N ILE A 117 7.55 7.99 18.38
CA ILE A 117 8.89 8.60 18.49
C ILE A 117 9.91 7.50 18.22
N PRO A 118 10.47 7.42 17.00
CA PRO A 118 11.43 6.39 16.64
C PRO A 118 12.73 6.56 17.41
N LYS A 119 13.32 5.46 17.88
CA LYS A 119 14.69 5.42 18.37
C LYS A 119 15.67 5.30 17.21
N GLU A 120 16.94 5.55 17.47
CA GLU A 120 18.01 5.40 16.47
C GLU A 120 18.16 3.96 15.96
N SER A 121 17.91 2.97 16.82
CA SER A 121 17.98 1.54 16.49
C SER A 121 16.74 0.99 15.77
N ASP A 122 15.66 1.77 15.67
CA ASP A 122 14.39 1.28 15.14
C ASP A 122 14.46 1.20 13.62
N VAL A 123 14.19 0.00 13.09
CA VAL A 123 14.11 -0.28 11.65
C VAL A 123 12.67 -0.20 11.18
N LEU A 124 11.76 -0.79 11.96
CA LEU A 124 10.32 -0.80 11.73
C LEU A 124 9.58 -0.17 12.92
N LEU A 125 8.52 0.57 12.62
CA LEU A 125 7.44 0.83 13.57
C LEU A 125 6.26 -0.08 13.22
N SER A 126 5.56 -0.55 14.24
CA SER A 126 4.36 -1.35 14.09
C SER A 126 3.39 -1.05 15.23
N PHE A 127 2.29 -1.78 15.29
CA PHE A 127 1.40 -1.74 16.43
C PHE A 127 0.68 -3.06 16.58
N ALA A 128 0.05 -3.25 17.74
CA ALA A 128 -0.92 -4.29 17.94
C ALA A 128 -2.23 -3.69 18.46
N LEU A 129 -3.34 -4.32 18.13
CA LEU A 129 -4.68 -3.97 18.57
C LEU A 129 -5.26 -5.15 19.33
N LYS A 130 -5.76 -4.88 20.54
CA LYS A 130 -6.40 -5.88 21.39
C LYS A 130 -7.86 -5.49 21.62
N THR A 131 -8.77 -6.38 21.26
CA THR A 131 -10.21 -6.23 21.50
C THR A 131 -10.62 -6.99 22.75
N HIS A 132 -11.68 -6.53 23.41
CA HIS A 132 -12.22 -7.16 24.61
C HIS A 132 -13.57 -7.82 24.33
N GLU A 133 -14.56 -7.69 25.21
CA GLU A 133 -15.77 -8.50 25.19
C GLU A 133 -16.65 -8.25 23.95
N GLU A 134 -16.52 -7.08 23.33
CA GLU A 134 -17.28 -6.64 22.16
C GLU A 134 -16.39 -6.52 20.91
N LYS A 135 -17.03 -6.61 19.74
CA LYS A 135 -16.35 -6.38 18.45
C LYS A 135 -16.02 -4.90 18.27
N VAL A 136 -14.97 -4.62 17.52
CA VAL A 136 -14.55 -3.25 17.18
C VAL A 136 -14.63 -3.08 15.68
N GLU A 137 -15.23 -2.00 15.22
CA GLU A 137 -15.24 -1.62 13.82
C GLU A 137 -14.18 -0.55 13.56
N VAL A 138 -13.46 -0.72 12.45
CA VAL A 138 -12.35 0.13 12.02
C VAL A 138 -12.73 0.79 10.71
N GLY A 139 -12.74 2.12 10.70
CA GLY A 139 -12.91 2.95 9.51
C GLY A 139 -11.57 3.19 8.85
N GLN A 140 -11.19 4.46 8.66
CA GLN A 140 -9.86 4.78 8.14
C GLN A 140 -8.76 4.41 9.15
N CYS A 141 -7.78 3.64 8.67
CA CYS A 141 -6.61 3.25 9.46
C CYS A 141 -5.36 3.35 8.58
N TYR A 142 -4.40 4.18 8.96
CA TYR A 142 -3.22 4.44 8.13
C TYR A 142 -2.05 5.05 8.92
N TRP A 143 -0.84 4.88 8.40
CA TRP A 143 0.33 5.65 8.78
C TRP A 143 0.25 7.06 8.17
N GLU A 144 0.37 8.06 9.03
CA GLU A 144 0.47 9.47 8.69
C GLU A 144 1.90 9.97 8.91
N LEU A 145 2.43 10.70 7.93
CA LEU A 145 3.74 11.33 8.01
C LEU A 145 3.62 12.85 7.91
N GLU A 146 4.53 13.56 8.58
CA GLU A 146 4.79 14.97 8.30
C GLU A 146 6.03 15.08 7.44
N VAL A 147 5.90 15.73 6.27
CA VAL A 147 6.97 15.95 5.28
C VAL A 147 7.09 17.43 4.97
N GLU A 148 8.26 17.88 4.50
CA GLU A 148 8.48 19.31 4.22
C GLU A 148 7.54 19.83 3.13
N GLU A 149 7.48 19.13 2.01
CA GLU A 149 6.68 19.43 0.83
C GLU A 149 6.14 18.13 0.20
N LYS A 150 4.93 18.19 -0.35
CA LYS A 150 4.34 17.10 -1.12
C LYS A 150 4.56 17.39 -2.60
N GLU A 151 5.36 16.55 -3.24
CA GLU A 151 5.60 16.62 -4.68
C GLU A 151 4.35 16.24 -5.48
N ASP A 152 4.16 16.88 -6.64
CA ASP A 152 3.15 16.48 -7.61
C ASP A 152 3.65 15.29 -8.45
N THR A 153 3.32 14.09 -7.98
CA THR A 153 3.70 12.84 -8.64
C THR A 153 2.79 12.57 -9.83
N ARG A 154 3.39 12.48 -11.01
CA ARG A 154 2.75 12.05 -12.27
C ARG A 154 3.53 10.88 -12.84
N LEU A 155 2.91 9.71 -12.88
CA LEU A 155 3.60 8.44 -13.08
C LEU A 155 3.39 7.88 -14.48
N ALA A 156 4.48 7.60 -15.19
CA ALA A 156 4.45 6.73 -16.35
C ALA A 156 4.76 5.29 -15.92
N ILE A 157 3.77 4.41 -16.01
CA ILE A 157 3.97 2.97 -15.78
C ILE A 157 4.38 2.36 -17.11
N VAL A 158 5.48 1.62 -17.15
CA VAL A 158 5.97 0.97 -18.38
C VAL A 158 6.00 -0.54 -18.14
N SER A 159 5.25 -1.27 -18.96
CA SER A 159 5.27 -2.72 -18.98
C SER A 159 5.61 -3.24 -20.37
N THR A 160 6.52 -4.21 -20.44
CA THR A 160 6.93 -4.85 -21.69
C THR A 160 6.33 -6.25 -21.75
N THR A 161 5.73 -6.61 -22.87
CA THR A 161 5.15 -7.96 -23.06
C THR A 161 5.59 -8.61 -24.36
N PHE A 162 5.67 -9.94 -24.35
CA PHE A 162 5.92 -10.76 -25.53
C PHE A 162 5.12 -12.06 -25.45
N LYS A 163 4.01 -12.16 -26.20
CA LYS A 163 3.15 -13.35 -26.28
C LYS A 163 2.61 -13.83 -24.92
N LYS A 164 2.25 -12.88 -24.05
CA LYS A 164 1.62 -13.11 -22.73
C LYS A 164 0.33 -12.29 -22.60
N GLU A 165 -0.52 -12.34 -23.61
CA GLU A 165 -1.70 -11.49 -23.76
C GLU A 165 -2.66 -11.61 -22.57
N ALA A 166 -2.87 -12.83 -22.07
CA ALA A 166 -3.74 -13.06 -20.92
C ALA A 166 -3.25 -12.36 -19.63
N TYR A 167 -1.93 -12.31 -19.42
CA TYR A 167 -1.33 -11.69 -18.23
C TYR A 167 -1.45 -10.17 -18.28
N ILE A 168 -1.02 -9.56 -19.39
CA ILE A 168 -1.07 -8.10 -19.54
C ILE A 168 -2.51 -7.58 -19.57
N GLN A 169 -3.47 -8.33 -20.13
CA GLN A 169 -4.89 -7.98 -20.07
C GLN A 169 -5.44 -8.02 -18.63
N LYS A 170 -5.02 -9.01 -17.82
CA LYS A 170 -5.37 -9.06 -16.39
C LYS A 170 -4.80 -7.85 -15.65
N THR A 171 -3.55 -7.50 -15.91
CA THR A 171 -2.87 -6.32 -15.33
C THR A 171 -3.55 -5.02 -15.72
N ILE A 172 -3.88 -4.82 -17.00
CA ILE A 172 -4.64 -3.66 -17.49
C ILE A 172 -5.98 -3.55 -16.75
N LYS A 173 -6.71 -4.66 -16.61
CA LYS A 173 -8.00 -4.67 -15.93
C LYS A 173 -7.87 -4.25 -14.46
N ALA A 174 -6.92 -4.84 -13.73
CA ALA A 174 -6.68 -4.51 -12.32
C ALA A 174 -6.32 -3.03 -12.13
N LEU A 175 -5.48 -2.47 -13.00
CA LEU A 175 -5.13 -1.05 -12.95
C LEU A 175 -6.33 -0.13 -13.23
N LYS A 176 -7.23 -0.51 -14.15
CA LYS A 176 -8.45 0.27 -14.43
C LYS A 176 -9.46 0.25 -13.29
N GLU A 177 -9.65 -0.90 -12.64
CA GLU A 177 -10.67 -1.06 -11.60
C GLU A 177 -10.21 -0.44 -10.27
N ASP A 178 -8.95 -0.64 -9.89
CA ASP A 178 -8.47 -0.32 -8.54
C ASP A 178 -7.48 0.85 -8.50
N PHE A 179 -6.54 0.94 -9.46
CA PHE A 179 -5.41 1.87 -9.33
C PHE A 179 -5.70 3.28 -9.88
N PHE A 180 -6.18 3.39 -11.13
CA PHE A 180 -6.43 4.70 -11.76
C PHE A 180 -7.53 5.51 -11.07
N LYS A 181 -8.46 4.84 -10.40
CA LYS A 181 -9.53 5.48 -9.63
C LYS A 181 -8.99 6.25 -8.42
N ASP A 182 -7.99 5.67 -7.75
CA ASP A 182 -7.41 6.22 -6.52
C ASP A 182 -6.17 7.09 -6.81
N PHE A 183 -5.46 6.81 -7.91
CA PHE A 183 -4.24 7.49 -8.35
C PHE A 183 -4.43 8.07 -9.76
N GLY A 184 -5.20 9.16 -9.88
CA GLY A 184 -5.58 9.74 -11.18
C GLY A 184 -4.44 10.35 -12.02
N ASN A 185 -3.23 10.49 -11.47
CA ASN A 185 -2.09 11.10 -12.15
C ASN A 185 -1.12 10.04 -12.72
N CYS A 186 -1.61 9.06 -13.47
CA CYS A 186 -0.73 8.06 -14.09
C CYS A 186 -1.20 7.54 -15.45
N HIS A 187 -0.23 7.05 -16.23
CA HIS A 187 -0.44 6.53 -17.58
C HIS A 187 0.35 5.24 -17.79
N LEU A 188 -0.28 4.21 -18.36
CA LEU A 188 0.35 2.93 -18.66
C LEU A 188 0.79 2.85 -20.12
N PHE A 189 2.07 2.63 -20.34
CA PHE A 189 2.66 2.26 -21.62
C PHE A 189 2.89 0.75 -21.66
N VAL A 190 2.12 0.05 -22.48
CA VAL A 190 2.32 -1.38 -22.77
C VAL A 190 3.13 -1.49 -24.06
N ILE A 191 4.37 -1.95 -23.94
CA ILE A 191 5.27 -2.17 -25.06
C ILE A 191 5.14 -3.62 -25.52
N ASP A 192 4.40 -3.81 -26.60
CA ASP A 192 4.12 -5.12 -27.18
C ASP A 192 5.21 -5.54 -28.17
N ASN A 193 6.22 -6.25 -27.65
CA ASN A 193 7.29 -6.84 -28.46
C ASN A 193 6.78 -8.03 -29.31
N GLY A 194 5.60 -8.58 -28.99
CA GLY A 194 4.97 -9.69 -29.72
C GLY A 194 4.17 -9.23 -30.94
N ARG A 195 3.72 -7.96 -30.94
CA ARG A 195 2.81 -7.37 -31.93
C ARG A 195 1.52 -8.17 -32.08
N SER A 196 1.03 -8.68 -30.96
CA SER A 196 -0.09 -9.60 -30.87
C SER A 196 -1.25 -9.04 -30.05
N LEU A 197 -1.07 -7.91 -29.36
CA LEU A 197 -2.14 -7.23 -28.66
C LEU A 197 -3.02 -6.41 -29.61
N ASP A 198 -4.31 -6.40 -29.32
CA ASP A 198 -5.26 -5.50 -29.95
C ASP A 198 -5.04 -4.06 -29.42
N PRO A 199 -4.74 -3.07 -30.27
CA PRO A 199 -4.62 -1.67 -29.86
C PRO A 199 -5.88 -1.11 -29.17
N SER A 200 -7.06 -1.70 -29.40
CA SER A 200 -8.32 -1.30 -28.76
C SER A 200 -8.38 -1.49 -27.24
N LEU A 201 -7.41 -2.23 -26.67
CA LEU A 201 -7.24 -2.36 -25.22
C LEU A 201 -6.81 -1.05 -24.54
N GLY A 202 -6.22 -0.14 -25.31
CA GLY A 202 -5.83 1.19 -24.86
C GLY A 202 -7.02 2.14 -24.67
N ASP A 203 -6.78 3.22 -23.95
CA ASP A 203 -7.73 4.32 -23.72
C ASP A 203 -6.98 5.61 -23.38
N GLU A 204 -7.62 6.56 -22.70
CA GLU A 204 -7.03 7.84 -22.31
C GLU A 204 -5.82 7.72 -21.36
N ASN A 205 -5.76 6.67 -20.54
CA ASN A 205 -4.68 6.44 -19.56
C ASN A 205 -3.79 5.25 -19.95
N ILE A 206 -4.05 4.58 -21.09
CA ILE A 206 -3.32 3.38 -21.51
C ILE A 206 -2.97 3.45 -23.00
N SER A 207 -1.68 3.30 -23.31
CA SER A 207 -1.17 3.19 -24.67
C SER A 207 -0.58 1.80 -24.94
N ILE A 208 -1.10 1.12 -25.97
CA ILE A 208 -0.54 -0.13 -26.48
C ILE A 208 0.35 0.18 -27.68
N ILE A 209 1.64 -0.15 -27.59
CA ILE A 209 2.65 0.24 -28.57
C ILE A 209 3.33 -1.00 -29.12
N ALA A 210 3.03 -1.33 -30.39
CA ALA A 210 3.70 -2.41 -31.10
C ALA A 210 5.19 -2.10 -31.30
N ASN A 211 6.04 -3.05 -30.92
CA ASN A 211 7.51 -2.93 -30.96
C ASN A 211 8.11 -4.18 -31.62
N PRO A 212 9.27 -4.12 -32.32
CA PRO A 212 9.98 -5.33 -32.71
C PRO A 212 10.41 -6.12 -31.46
N ASN A 213 10.62 -7.43 -31.59
CA ASN A 213 11.16 -8.21 -30.48
C ASN A 213 12.64 -7.86 -30.23
N VAL A 214 12.88 -6.98 -29.26
CA VAL A 214 14.21 -6.49 -28.86
C VAL A 214 14.55 -6.87 -27.41
N GLY A 215 13.86 -7.88 -26.87
CA GLY A 215 13.99 -8.31 -25.48
C GLY A 215 13.44 -7.28 -24.47
N GLY A 216 13.57 -7.61 -23.18
CA GLY A 216 13.06 -6.78 -22.08
C GLY A 216 13.72 -5.40 -22.03
N SER A 217 15.06 -5.34 -22.12
CA SER A 217 15.80 -4.07 -22.10
C SER A 217 15.34 -3.11 -23.21
N GLY A 218 15.14 -3.62 -24.43
CA GLY A 218 14.68 -2.79 -25.54
C GLY A 218 13.22 -2.37 -25.41
N GLY A 219 12.37 -3.22 -24.82
CA GLY A 219 10.98 -2.87 -24.52
C GLY A 219 10.86 -1.78 -23.45
N PHE A 220 11.55 -1.94 -22.31
CA PHE A 220 11.56 -0.92 -21.26
C PHE A 220 12.19 0.38 -21.74
N ALA A 221 13.29 0.31 -22.50
CA ALA A 221 13.88 1.49 -23.13
C ALA A 221 12.89 2.19 -24.07
N ARG A 222 12.12 1.44 -24.86
CA ARG A 222 11.07 2.02 -25.71
C ARG A 222 10.02 2.73 -24.86
N GLY A 223 9.52 2.13 -23.78
CA GLY A 223 8.53 2.78 -22.94
C GLY A 223 9.04 4.02 -22.20
N MET A 224 10.28 4.03 -21.74
CA MET A 224 10.91 5.24 -21.19
C MET A 224 11.03 6.36 -22.23
N LEU A 225 11.35 6.02 -23.49
CA LEU A 225 11.36 6.99 -24.57
C LEU A 225 9.96 7.57 -24.83
N GLU A 226 8.92 6.74 -24.77
CA GLU A 226 7.53 7.19 -24.91
C GLU A 226 7.13 8.15 -23.78
N ALA A 227 7.44 7.81 -22.54
CA ALA A 227 7.17 8.65 -21.36
C ALA A 227 7.89 10.01 -21.37
N THR A 228 8.98 10.13 -22.14
CA THR A 228 9.79 11.37 -22.20
C THR A 228 9.54 12.21 -23.46
N LYS A 229 8.64 11.78 -24.35
CA LYS A 229 8.34 12.51 -25.61
C LYS A 229 7.81 13.91 -25.37
N LYS A 230 6.99 14.09 -24.34
CA LYS A 230 6.44 15.38 -23.94
C LYS A 230 7.08 15.81 -22.65
N GLU A 231 7.93 16.82 -22.75
CA GLU A 231 8.69 17.33 -21.62
C GLU A 231 7.76 17.75 -20.47
N GLY A 232 8.08 17.28 -19.27
CA GLY A 232 7.34 17.59 -18.06
C GLY A 232 5.94 16.98 -17.99
N GLU A 233 5.56 16.02 -18.84
CA GLU A 233 4.28 15.30 -18.72
C GLU A 233 4.25 14.35 -17.53
N PHE A 234 5.32 13.59 -17.33
CA PHE A 234 5.52 12.69 -16.20
C PHE A 234 6.73 13.13 -15.38
N THR A 235 6.65 12.94 -14.06
CA THR A 235 7.77 13.21 -13.14
C THR A 235 8.53 11.92 -12.79
N HIS A 236 7.89 10.76 -12.93
CA HIS A 236 8.44 9.47 -12.54
C HIS A 236 8.13 8.39 -13.59
N VAL A 237 9.00 7.39 -13.69
CA VAL A 237 8.76 6.17 -14.48
C VAL A 237 8.81 4.95 -13.56
N LEU A 238 7.74 4.15 -13.56
CA LEU A 238 7.66 2.87 -12.86
C LEU A 238 7.76 1.73 -13.89
N LEU A 239 8.82 0.93 -13.80
CA LEU A 239 8.95 -0.27 -14.62
C LEU A 239 8.22 -1.43 -13.94
N MET A 240 7.36 -2.13 -14.66
CA MET A 240 6.57 -3.24 -14.13
C MET A 240 6.54 -4.40 -15.14
N ASP A 241 6.75 -5.62 -14.65
CA ASP A 241 6.63 -6.83 -15.48
C ASP A 241 5.16 -7.10 -15.87
N ASP A 242 4.96 -7.90 -16.91
CA ASP A 242 3.63 -8.17 -17.48
C ASP A 242 2.87 -9.29 -16.77
N ASP A 243 3.54 -10.10 -15.95
CA ASP A 243 3.04 -11.29 -15.26
C ASP A 243 3.05 -11.20 -13.73
N VAL A 244 2.86 -9.99 -13.21
CA VAL A 244 2.80 -9.73 -11.76
C VAL A 244 1.39 -9.76 -11.20
N GLU A 245 1.29 -9.99 -9.90
CA GLU A 245 0.10 -9.68 -9.11
C GLU A 245 0.31 -8.35 -8.40
N ILE A 246 -0.66 -7.45 -8.55
CA ILE A 246 -0.57 -6.09 -8.02
C ILE A 246 -1.30 -6.03 -6.68
N CYS A 247 -0.61 -5.54 -5.65
CA CYS A 247 -1.23 -5.01 -4.44
C CYS A 247 -1.20 -3.49 -4.57
N PRO A 248 -2.33 -2.79 -4.80
CA PRO A 248 -2.35 -1.35 -5.08
C PRO A 248 -1.69 -0.47 -4.01
N GLU A 249 -1.58 -0.97 -2.77
CA GLU A 249 -0.94 -0.25 -1.65
C GLU A 249 0.60 -0.27 -1.71
N SER A 250 1.20 -1.11 -2.56
CA SER A 250 2.67 -1.31 -2.64
C SER A 250 3.41 -0.27 -3.48
#